data_AF-A0AAD9DWR1-F1
#
_entry.id   AF-A0AAD9DWR1-F1
#
_cell.length_a   1.000
_cell.length_b   1.000
_cell.length_c   1.000
_cell.angle_alpha   90.00
_cell.angle_beta   90.00
_cell.angle_gamma   90.00
#
_symmetry.space_group_name_H-M   'P 1'
#
loop_
_entity.id
_entity.type
_entity.pdbx_description
1 polymer ?
#
loop_
_entity_poly.entity_id
_entity_poly.type
_entity_poly.pdbx_seq_one_letter_code
_entity_poly.pdbx_strand_id
1 'polypeptide(L)'
;MSLSSTVASKAEGHHHHHHHHHHHHHQHVARSEDGRLFYDNKWYSRGQAICITRKEEYPISAIITAINHDEVWFKRLDGSKSKLYISQLQKGKYIINHS
;
A
#
# COMPACT_ATOMS: atom_id res chain seq x y z
N MET A 1 53.69 40.29 -30.28
CA MET A 1 53.49 39.43 -29.11
C MET A 1 52.42 40.08 -28.26
N SER A 2 51.22 39.50 -28.17
CA SER A 2 50.20 40.00 -27.23
C SER A 2 49.58 38.80 -26.53
N LEU A 3 49.75 38.78 -25.21
CA LEU A 3 49.17 37.82 -24.28
C LEU A 3 48.29 38.62 -23.33
N SER A 4 47.01 38.30 -23.29
CA SER A 4 46.22 38.33 -22.06
C SER A 4 44.93 37.57 -22.27
N SER A 5 44.94 36.36 -21.70
CA SER A 5 43.77 35.55 -21.42
C SER A 5 43.02 36.15 -20.23
N THR A 6 41.70 36.16 -20.26
CA THR A 6 40.86 35.95 -19.07
C THR A 6 39.53 35.41 -19.54
N VAL A 7 39.31 34.12 -19.31
CA VAL A 7 37.99 33.49 -19.36
C VAL A 7 37.43 33.52 -17.94
N ALA A 8 36.25 34.09 -17.77
CA ALA A 8 35.48 34.12 -16.53
C ALA A 8 34.01 34.29 -16.94
N SER A 9 33.01 33.59 -16.42
CA SER A 9 32.90 32.41 -15.56
C SER A 9 31.51 31.85 -15.90
N LYS A 10 31.37 30.55 -16.19
CA LYS A 10 30.05 29.93 -16.29
C LYS A 10 29.75 29.32 -14.92
N ALA A 11 28.91 30.01 -14.14
CA ALA A 11 28.39 29.48 -12.89
C ALA A 11 27.41 28.34 -13.22
N GLU A 12 27.85 27.10 -13.06
CA GLU A 12 26.99 25.93 -13.07
C GLU A 12 26.35 25.81 -11.69
N GLY A 13 25.12 26.32 -11.56
CA GLY A 13 24.29 26.09 -10.39
C GLY A 13 24.02 24.58 -10.27
N HIS A 14 24.46 23.98 -9.18
CA HIS A 14 24.13 22.59 -8.85
C HIS A 14 22.63 22.46 -8.64
N HIS A 15 21.94 21.79 -9.57
CA HIS A 15 20.54 21.42 -9.42
C HIS A 15 20.44 20.24 -8.43
N HIS A 16 20.45 20.54 -7.13
CA HIS A 16 19.92 19.63 -6.12
C HIS A 16 18.39 19.64 -6.22
N HIS A 17 17.84 18.90 -7.18
CA HIS A 17 16.43 18.52 -7.06
C HIS A 17 16.34 17.37 -6.05
N HIS A 18 16.04 17.77 -4.82
CA HIS A 18 15.43 16.94 -3.80
C HIS A 18 14.36 16.06 -4.48
N HIS A 19 14.64 14.75 -4.57
CA HIS A 19 13.61 13.76 -4.84
C HIS A 19 12.71 13.74 -3.61
N HIS A 20 11.79 14.69 -3.53
CA HIS A 20 10.65 14.63 -2.61
C HIS A 20 9.87 13.40 -3.07
N HIS A 21 10.17 12.26 -2.44
CA HIS A 21 9.29 11.10 -2.41
C HIS A 21 8.00 11.59 -1.74
N HIS A 22 7.11 12.18 -2.53
CA HIS A 22 5.70 12.29 -2.22
C HIS A 22 5.19 10.86 -2.11
N HIS A 23 5.40 10.24 -0.95
CA HIS A 23 4.50 9.22 -0.47
C HIS A 23 3.17 9.93 -0.30
N HIS A 24 2.38 9.97 -1.39
CA HIS A 24 0.95 10.08 -1.30
C HIS A 24 0.51 8.96 -0.36
N HIS A 25 0.45 9.27 0.92
CA HIS A 25 -0.24 8.49 1.92
C HIS A 25 -1.72 8.56 1.55
N HIS A 26 -2.10 7.84 0.49
CA HIS A 26 -3.46 7.41 0.31
C HIS A 26 -3.74 6.49 1.50
N GLN A 27 -4.22 7.10 2.59
CA GLN A 27 -4.76 6.35 3.72
C GLN A 27 -5.96 5.59 3.16
N HIS A 28 -5.84 4.26 3.07
CA HIS A 28 -6.95 3.45 2.64
C HIS A 28 -8.05 3.52 3.69
N VAL A 29 -9.29 3.73 3.27
CA VAL A 29 -10.41 3.78 4.20
C VAL A 29 -10.78 2.34 4.53
N ALA A 30 -10.44 1.88 5.74
CA ALA A 30 -10.77 0.54 6.22
C ALA A 30 -11.43 0.59 7.60
N ARG A 31 -12.55 -0.12 7.78
CA ARG A 31 -13.25 -0.27 9.07
C ARG A 31 -14.09 -1.55 9.10
N SER A 32 -14.37 -2.07 10.29
CA SER A 32 -15.37 -3.12 10.47
C SER A 32 -16.70 -2.52 10.92
N GLU A 33 -17.81 -3.08 10.45
CA GLU A 33 -19.16 -2.70 10.85
C GLU A 33 -20.08 -3.92 10.65
N ASP A 34 -20.86 -4.30 11.66
CA ASP A 34 -21.82 -5.40 11.62
C ASP A 34 -21.26 -6.72 11.06
N GLY A 35 -20.03 -7.08 11.45
CA GLY A 35 -19.36 -8.30 10.97
C GLY A 35 -18.97 -8.27 9.48
N ARG A 36 -18.93 -7.09 8.87
CA ARG A 36 -18.44 -6.83 7.52
C ARG A 36 -17.26 -5.87 7.54
N LEU A 37 -16.41 -5.96 6.52
CA LEU A 37 -15.26 -5.09 6.32
C LEU A 37 -15.62 -4.08 5.24
N PHE A 38 -15.51 -2.80 5.55
CA PHE A 38 -15.46 -1.74 4.55
C PHE A 38 -14.00 -1.49 4.20
N TYR A 39 -13.65 -1.56 2.92
CA TYR A 39 -12.31 -1.25 2.42
C TYR A 39 -12.42 -0.61 1.03
N ASP A 40 -11.82 0.57 0.84
CA ASP A 40 -11.81 1.33 -0.42
C ASP A 40 -13.17 1.34 -1.15
N ASN A 41 -14.19 1.81 -0.43
CA ASN A 41 -15.58 1.96 -0.89
C ASN A 41 -16.31 0.66 -1.21
N LYS A 42 -15.80 -0.49 -0.75
CA LYS A 42 -16.44 -1.80 -0.94
C LYS A 42 -16.67 -2.50 0.39
N TRP A 43 -17.78 -3.24 0.46
CA TRP A 43 -18.10 -4.11 1.58
C TRP A 43 -17.71 -5.54 1.27
N TYR A 44 -17.10 -6.19 2.26
CA TYR A 44 -16.70 -7.59 2.20
C TYR A 44 -17.29 -8.34 3.39
N SER A 45 -17.79 -9.55 3.15
CA SER A 45 -18.42 -10.39 4.16
C SER A 45 -17.73 -11.75 4.32
N ARG A 46 -18.03 -12.44 5.41
CA ARG A 46 -17.63 -13.84 5.61
C ARG A 46 -18.08 -14.71 4.43
N GLY A 47 -17.20 -15.62 4.01
CA GLY A 47 -17.42 -16.53 2.87
C GLY A 47 -16.99 -15.95 1.53
N GLN A 48 -16.69 -14.65 1.44
CA GLN A 48 -16.27 -14.02 0.20
C GLN A 48 -14.79 -14.30 -0.13
N ALA A 49 -14.52 -14.54 -1.41
CA ALA A 49 -13.17 -14.64 -1.95
C ALA A 49 -12.55 -13.24 -2.11
N ILE A 50 -11.29 -13.14 -1.71
CA ILE A 50 -10.48 -11.93 -1.79
C ILE A 50 -9.08 -12.26 -2.28
N CYS A 51 -8.42 -11.26 -2.87
CA CYS A 51 -7.02 -11.30 -3.21
C CYS A 51 -6.27 -10.27 -2.35
N ILE A 52 -5.28 -10.73 -1.59
CA ILE A 52 -4.48 -9.90 -0.68
C ILE A 52 -3.11 -9.67 -1.31
N THR A 53 -2.75 -8.40 -1.54
CA THR A 53 -1.44 -8.01 -2.05
C THR A 53 -0.64 -7.31 -0.97
N ARG A 54 0.65 -7.66 -0.84
CA ARG A 54 1.65 -6.92 -0.07
C ARG A 54 2.74 -6.45 -1.02
N LYS A 55 3.37 -5.31 -0.74
CA LYS A 55 4.51 -4.81 -1.54
C LYS A 55 5.58 -5.90 -1.63
N GLU A 56 6.05 -6.17 -2.85
CA GLU A 56 7.11 -7.16 -3.16
C GLU A 56 6.74 -8.63 -2.92
N GLU A 57 5.48 -8.96 -2.62
CA GLU A 57 5.00 -10.33 -2.49
C GLU A 57 3.97 -10.68 -3.58
N TYR A 58 3.91 -11.96 -3.93
CA TYR A 58 2.87 -12.48 -4.81
C TYR A 58 1.49 -12.33 -4.18
N PRO A 59 0.46 -11.94 -4.95
CA PRO A 59 -0.91 -11.85 -4.43
C PRO A 59 -1.41 -13.19 -3.89
N ILE A 60 -2.12 -13.14 -2.77
CA ILE A 60 -2.62 -14.33 -2.07
C ILE A 60 -4.14 -14.38 -2.20
N SER A 61 -4.64 -15.41 -2.87
CA SER A 61 -6.07 -15.72 -2.90
C SER A 61 -6.51 -16.38 -1.59
N ALA A 62 -7.62 -15.89 -1.02
CA ALA A 62 -8.13 -16.39 0.24
C ALA A 62 -9.65 -16.19 0.39
N ILE A 63 -10.27 -16.91 1.33
CA ILE A 63 -11.67 -16.75 1.71
C ILE A 63 -11.74 -16.10 3.10
N ILE A 64 -12.56 -15.06 3.25
CA ILE A 64 -12.83 -14.45 4.57
C ILE A 64 -13.57 -15.46 5.44
N THR A 65 -13.04 -15.74 6.63
CA THR A 65 -13.62 -16.71 7.57
C THR A 65 -14.27 -16.05 8.79
N ALA A 66 -13.78 -14.89 9.22
CA ALA A 66 -14.39 -14.06 10.25
C ALA A 66 -13.92 -12.61 10.13
N ILE A 67 -14.75 -11.66 10.58
CA ILE A 67 -14.42 -10.24 10.65
C ILE A 67 -14.76 -9.78 12.07
N ASN A 68 -13.74 -9.33 12.80
CA ASN A 68 -13.85 -8.79 14.15
C ASN A 68 -13.62 -7.28 14.12
N HIS A 69 -13.66 -6.63 15.29
CA HIS A 69 -13.50 -5.19 15.42
C HIS A 69 -12.20 -4.68 14.76
N ASP A 70 -11.05 -5.30 15.03
CA ASP A 70 -9.73 -4.82 14.55
C ASP A 70 -9.04 -5.74 13.56
N GLU A 71 -9.63 -6.89 13.25
CA GLU A 71 -8.98 -7.95 12.47
C GLU A 71 -9.93 -8.70 11.54
N VAL A 72 -9.36 -9.17 10.44
CA VAL A 72 -10.04 -9.96 9.41
C VAL A 72 -9.31 -11.28 9.28
N TRP A 73 -10.01 -12.37 9.58
CA TRP A 73 -9.49 -13.73 9.45
C TRP A 73 -9.80 -14.29 8.07
N PHE A 74 -8.82 -14.96 7.47
CA PHE A 74 -8.95 -15.56 6.16
C PHE A 74 -8.28 -16.93 6.09
N LYS A 75 -8.77 -17.76 5.18
CA LYS A 75 -8.22 -19.08 4.86
C LYS A 75 -7.64 -19.05 3.45
N ARG A 76 -6.38 -19.43 3.30
CA ARG A 76 -5.67 -19.53 2.02
C ARG A 76 -6.04 -20.83 1.29
N LEU A 77 -5.61 -20.95 0.03
CA LEU A 77 -5.87 -22.14 -0.80
C LEU A 77 -5.20 -23.42 -0.25
N ASP A 78 -4.06 -23.28 0.41
CA ASP A 78 -3.37 -24.38 1.10
C ASP A 78 -4.08 -24.84 2.39
N GLY A 79 -5.19 -24.20 2.76
CA GLY A 79 -5.97 -24.50 3.95
C GLY A 79 -5.49 -23.80 5.23
N SER A 80 -4.34 -23.13 5.20
CA SER A 80 -3.83 -22.36 6.34
C SER A 80 -4.73 -21.16 6.65
N LYS A 81 -4.86 -20.84 7.93
CA LYS A 81 -5.59 -19.67 8.41
C LYS A 81 -4.61 -18.59 8.82
N SER A 82 -4.95 -17.35 8.52
CA SER A 82 -4.16 -16.18 8.86
C SER A 82 -5.09 -14.99 9.08
N LYS A 83 -4.54 -13.87 9.56
CA LYS A 83 -5.31 -12.65 9.81
C LYS A 83 -4.60 -11.39 9.34
N LEU A 84 -5.39 -10.39 9.00
CA LEU A 84 -4.96 -9.01 8.76
C LEU A 84 -5.54 -8.13 9.85
N TYR A 85 -4.79 -7.15 10.32
CA TYR A 85 -5.35 -6.08 11.13
C TYR A 85 -5.89 -4.97 10.22
N ILE A 86 -7.04 -4.39 10.59
CA ILE A 86 -7.62 -3.26 9.85
C ILE A 86 -6.64 -2.09 9.79
N SER A 87 -5.87 -1.86 10.85
CA SER A 87 -4.82 -0.82 10.87
C SER A 87 -3.71 -1.06 9.84
N GLN A 88 -3.47 -2.30 9.40
CA GLN A 88 -2.51 -2.60 8.34
C GLN A 88 -3.08 -2.28 6.97
N LEU A 89 -4.39 -2.46 6.77
CA LEU A 89 -5.10 -2.03 5.56
C LEU A 89 -5.10 -0.51 5.47
N GLN A 90 -5.45 0.20 6.54
CA GLN A 90 -5.44 1.67 6.60
C GLN A 90 -4.06 2.26 6.27
N LYS A 91 -2.99 1.60 6.71
CA LYS A 91 -1.59 1.99 6.46
C LYS A 91 -1.09 1.58 5.06
N GLY A 92 -1.90 0.88 4.26
CA GLY A 92 -1.50 0.39 2.93
C GLY A 92 -0.42 -0.71 2.97
N LYS A 93 -0.24 -1.39 4.11
CA LYS A 93 0.68 -2.54 4.18
C LYS A 93 0.16 -3.73 3.39
N TYR A 94 -1.16 -3.87 3.37
CA TYR A 94 -1.87 -4.86 2.58
C TYR A 94 -2.97 -4.15 1.80
N ILE A 95 -3.21 -4.63 0.58
CA ILE A 95 -4.29 -4.18 -0.30
C ILE A 95 -5.21 -5.37 -0.54
N ILE A 96 -6.52 -5.14 -0.44
CA ILE A 96 -7.53 -6.14 -0.77
C ILE A 96 -8.13 -5.80 -2.14
N ASN A 97 -8.00 -6.73 -3.07
CA ASN A 97 -8.68 -6.69 -4.35
C ASN A 97 -9.78 -7.76 -4.38
N HIS A 98 -10.81 -7.50 -5.19
CA HIS A 98 -11.75 -8.55 -5.55
C HIS A 98 -11.03 -9.51 -6.50
N SER A 99 -11.10 -10.82 -6.20
CA SER A 99 -10.60 -11.89 -7.07
C SER A 99 -11.59 -12.23 -8.17
#